data_AF-A0A7Y6E0S4-F1
#
_entry.id   AF-A0A7Y6E0S4-F1
#
_cell.length_a   1.000
_cell.length_b   1.000
_cell.length_c   1.000
_cell.angle_alpha   90.00
_cell.angle_beta   90.00
_cell.angle_gamma   90.00
#
_symmetry.space_group_name_H-M   'P 1'
#
loop_
_entity.id
_entity.type
_entity.pdbx_description
1 polymer ?
#
loop_
_entity_poly.entity_id
_entity_poly.type
_entity_poly.pdbx_seq_one_letter_code
_entity_poly.pdbx_strand_id
1 'polypeptide(L)'
;MRMVLALAALVCLGVFGYWGWTFFQGTADRVHEGDCIAALNGTDVKPLDCADAAARFQVKEIFKDTSDVTVCEMVLGASNPLVVDQDGRNDVWCAGPK
;
A
#
# COMPACT_ATOMS: atom_id res chain seq x y z
N MET A 1 -6.15 23.30 33.87
CA MET A 1 -5.93 21.94 33.33
C MET A 1 -6.46 21.68 31.92
N ARG A 2 -7.06 22.66 31.20
CA ARG A 2 -7.53 22.46 29.81
C ARG A 2 -6.49 22.78 28.72
N MET A 3 -5.46 23.59 29.05
CA MET A 3 -4.43 23.99 28.08
C MET A 3 -3.35 22.91 27.84
N VAL A 4 -3.08 22.03 28.80
CA VAL A 4 -2.07 20.95 28.66
C VAL A 4 -2.55 19.86 27.70
N LEU A 5 -3.86 19.59 27.68
CA LEU A 5 -4.48 18.64 26.75
C LEU A 5 -4.38 19.08 25.29
N ALA A 6 -4.46 20.40 25.02
CA ALA A 6 -4.37 20.93 23.66
C ALA A 6 -2.94 20.87 23.09
N LEU A 7 -1.93 21.06 23.94
CA LEU A 7 -0.51 20.96 23.55
C LEU A 7 -0.08 19.52 23.29
N ALA A 8 -0.56 18.55 24.09
CA ALA A 8 -0.27 17.14 23.86
C ALA A 8 -0.87 16.61 22.54
N ALA A 9 -2.08 17.03 22.20
CA ALA A 9 -2.72 16.66 20.93
C ALA A 9 -1.96 17.19 19.70
N LEU A 10 -1.43 18.42 19.78
CA LEU A 10 -0.64 19.02 18.69
C LEU A 10 0.71 18.32 18.49
N VAL A 11 1.36 17.85 19.57
CA VAL A 11 2.61 17.08 19.48
C VAL A 11 2.35 15.69 18.89
N CYS A 12 1.26 15.01 19.25
CA CYS A 12 0.90 13.74 18.61
C CYS A 12 0.62 13.92 17.10
N LEU A 13 -0.15 14.94 16.71
CA LEU A 13 -0.45 15.18 15.30
C LEU A 13 0.79 15.59 14.48
N GLY A 14 1.69 16.39 15.06
CA GLY A 14 2.92 16.82 14.40
C GLY A 14 3.94 15.69 14.23
N VAL A 15 4.02 14.77 15.19
CA VAL A 15 4.92 13.62 15.11
C VAL A 15 4.40 12.62 14.07
N PHE A 16 3.12 12.22 14.09
CA PHE A 16 2.57 11.31 13.07
C PHE A 16 2.64 11.87 11.65
N GLY A 17 2.41 13.17 11.46
CA GLY A 17 2.56 13.81 10.15
C GLY A 17 4.01 13.85 9.63
N TYR A 18 5.00 13.96 10.53
CA TYR A 18 6.41 14.08 10.14
C TYR A 18 7.06 12.72 9.85
N TRP A 19 6.72 11.66 10.59
CA TRP A 19 7.18 10.30 10.29
C TRP A 19 6.48 9.69 9.06
N GLY A 20 5.25 10.13 8.76
CA GLY A 20 4.61 9.80 7.49
C GLY A 20 5.34 10.43 6.31
N TRP A 21 5.80 11.68 6.44
CA TRP A 21 6.39 12.42 5.32
C TRP A 21 7.80 11.97 4.93
N THR A 22 8.62 11.52 5.88
CA THR A 22 9.99 11.05 5.60
C THR A 22 10.05 9.64 5.01
N PHE A 23 8.92 8.91 4.93
CA PHE A 23 8.81 7.66 4.17
C PHE A 23 8.57 7.87 2.66
N PHE A 24 8.10 9.05 2.23
CA PHE A 24 7.69 9.34 0.84
C PHE A 24 8.74 10.08 -0.01
N GLN A 25 9.99 10.18 0.44
CA GLN A 25 11.05 10.83 -0.34
C GLN A 25 12.21 9.89 -0.63
N GLY A 26 11.97 8.93 -1.53
CA GLY A 26 13.06 8.21 -2.15
C GLY A 26 12.57 7.01 -2.93
N THR A 27 12.71 7.09 -4.26
CA THR A 27 12.42 6.05 -5.26
C THR A 27 10.94 5.87 -5.57
N ALA A 28 10.62 5.51 -6.81
CA ALA A 28 9.27 5.14 -7.21
C ALA A 28 8.75 4.07 -6.23
N ASP A 29 7.82 4.44 -5.34
CA ASP A 29 7.40 3.62 -4.21
C ASP A 29 6.90 2.27 -4.72
N ARG A 30 7.75 1.26 -4.59
CA ARG A 30 7.38 -0.12 -4.87
C ARG A 30 6.35 -0.50 -3.82
N VAL A 31 5.18 -0.95 -4.26
CA VAL A 31 4.16 -1.49 -3.37
C VAL A 31 4.68 -2.77 -2.73
N HIS A 32 4.40 -2.95 -1.45
CA HIS A 32 4.75 -4.11 -0.65
C HIS A 32 3.51 -4.84 -0.16
N GLU A 33 3.72 -6.05 0.38
CA GLU A 33 2.68 -6.79 1.06
C GLU A 33 2.16 -6.01 2.27
N GLY A 34 0.84 -5.95 2.41
CA GLY A 34 0.14 -5.16 3.43
C GLY A 34 -0.23 -3.74 3.00
N ASP A 35 0.36 -3.22 1.92
CA ASP A 35 0.05 -1.88 1.42
C ASP A 35 -1.36 -1.81 0.84
N CYS A 36 -2.02 -0.67 1.03
CA CYS A 36 -3.30 -0.41 0.42
C CYS A 36 -3.16 0.35 -0.90
N ILE A 37 -4.03 0.05 -1.86
CA ILE A 37 -4.01 0.65 -3.20
C ILE A 37 -5.42 1.05 -3.62
N ALA A 38 -5.53 2.08 -4.46
CA ALA A 38 -6.83 2.57 -4.92
C ALA A 38 -7.47 1.70 -5.99
N ALA A 39 -6.64 1.16 -6.89
CA ALA A 39 -7.11 0.44 -8.06
C ALA A 39 -6.12 -0.66 -8.46
N LEU A 40 -6.66 -1.67 -9.13
CA LEU A 40 -5.95 -2.85 -9.64
C LEU A 40 -5.71 -2.71 -11.14
N ASN A 41 -5.47 -1.49 -11.59
CA ASN A 41 -5.26 -1.19 -12.99
C ASN A 41 -4.38 0.04 -13.09
N GLY A 42 -3.14 -0.16 -13.55
CA GLY A 42 -2.15 0.89 -13.72
C GLY A 42 -0.75 0.33 -13.72
N THR A 43 0.15 0.95 -14.49
CA THR A 43 1.59 0.69 -14.47
C THR A 43 2.25 1.29 -13.23
N ASP A 44 1.64 2.34 -12.65
CA ASP A 44 2.16 3.09 -11.51
C ASP A 44 1.19 3.00 -10.33
N VAL A 45 1.01 1.79 -9.80
CA VAL A 45 0.24 1.61 -8.58
C VAL A 45 1.07 2.12 -7.40
N LYS A 46 0.52 3.09 -6.67
CA LYS A 46 1.15 3.68 -5.50
C LYS A 46 0.51 3.16 -4.23
N PRO A 47 1.30 2.94 -3.16
CA PRO A 47 0.74 2.65 -1.86
C PRO A 47 0.00 3.89 -1.34
N LEU A 48 -1.13 3.64 -0.71
CA LEU A 48 -1.99 4.59 -0.02
C LEU A 48 -2.10 4.19 1.43
N ASP A 49 -2.41 5.17 2.28
CA ASP A 49 -2.82 4.87 3.64
C ASP A 49 -4.10 4.02 3.61
N CYS A 50 -4.10 2.89 4.30
CA CYS A 50 -5.28 2.03 4.42
C CYS A 50 -6.47 2.74 5.09
N ALA A 51 -6.24 3.79 5.87
CA ALA A 51 -7.28 4.64 6.43
C ALA A 51 -7.92 5.57 5.38
N ASP A 52 -7.29 5.77 4.22
CA ASP A 52 -7.81 6.60 3.15
C ASP A 52 -9.07 5.97 2.54
N ALA A 53 -10.11 6.76 2.30
CA ALA A 53 -11.33 6.30 1.64
C ALA A 53 -11.09 5.88 0.18
N ALA A 54 -10.02 6.41 -0.45
CA ALA A 54 -9.59 6.04 -1.78
C ALA A 54 -8.85 4.69 -1.82
N ALA A 55 -8.30 4.20 -0.71
CA ALA A 55 -7.76 2.85 -0.61
C ALA A 55 -8.91 1.84 -0.68
N ARG A 56 -8.96 1.01 -1.72
CA ARG A 56 -10.03 0.03 -1.94
C ARG A 56 -9.56 -1.40 -1.78
N PHE A 57 -8.27 -1.63 -1.97
CA PHE A 57 -7.66 -2.95 -1.94
C PHE A 57 -6.43 -2.93 -1.04
N GLN A 58 -6.09 -4.08 -0.48
CA GLN A 58 -4.86 -4.32 0.25
C GLN A 58 -4.09 -5.44 -0.45
N VAL A 59 -2.82 -5.20 -0.73
CA VAL A 59 -1.91 -6.23 -1.25
C VAL A 59 -1.68 -7.25 -0.15
N LYS A 60 -1.96 -8.51 -0.46
CA LYS A 60 -1.79 -9.63 0.47
C LYS A 60 -0.45 -10.31 0.26
N GLU A 61 -0.06 -10.50 -0.99
CA GLU A 61 1.16 -11.21 -1.36
C GLU A 61 1.70 -10.71 -2.70
N ILE A 62 3.02 -10.74 -2.88
CA ILE A 62 3.69 -10.36 -4.14
C ILE A 62 4.57 -11.51 -4.63
N PHE A 63 4.22 -12.05 -5.77
CA PHE A 63 5.01 -13.07 -6.46
C PHE A 63 5.90 -12.39 -7.50
N LYS A 64 7.21 -12.48 -7.28
CA LYS A 64 8.20 -11.85 -8.17
C LYS A 64 8.54 -12.75 -9.35
N ASP A 65 8.98 -12.13 -10.44
CA ASP A 65 9.50 -12.82 -11.62
C ASP A 65 8.51 -13.83 -12.23
N THR A 66 7.21 -13.56 -12.11
CA THR A 66 6.13 -14.36 -12.66
C THR A 66 5.04 -13.48 -13.24
N SER A 67 4.36 -13.99 -14.26
CA SER A 67 3.12 -13.44 -14.81
C SER A 67 1.93 -14.37 -14.56
N ASP A 68 2.14 -15.44 -13.79
CA ASP A 68 1.11 -16.42 -13.49
C ASP A 68 0.16 -15.85 -12.43
N VAL A 69 -1.02 -15.42 -12.87
CA VAL A 69 -2.03 -14.84 -11.98
C VAL A 69 -2.77 -15.87 -11.14
N THR A 70 -2.64 -17.17 -11.47
CA THR A 70 -3.31 -18.25 -10.72
C THR A 70 -2.71 -18.44 -9.32
N VAL A 71 -1.50 -17.92 -9.09
CA VAL A 71 -0.86 -17.90 -7.78
C VAL A 71 -1.71 -17.19 -6.72
N CYS A 72 -2.55 -16.21 -7.12
CA CYS A 72 -3.44 -15.51 -6.21
C CYS A 72 -4.63 -16.35 -5.74
N GLU A 73 -4.99 -17.43 -6.45
CA GLU A 73 -6.06 -18.35 -6.02
C GLU A 73 -5.70 -19.09 -4.72
N MET A 74 -4.41 -19.22 -4.45
CA MET A 74 -3.88 -19.83 -3.22
C MET A 74 -3.77 -18.84 -2.06
N VAL A 75 -3.93 -17.54 -2.32
CA VAL A 75 -3.76 -16.47 -1.33
C VAL A 75 -5.12 -16.12 -0.71
N LEU A 76 -5.27 -16.43 0.57
CA LEU A 76 -6.52 -16.20 1.30
C LEU A 76 -6.92 -14.72 1.29
N GLY A 77 -8.07 -14.43 0.68
CA GLY A 77 -8.63 -13.08 0.60
C GLY A 77 -8.05 -12.22 -0.52
N ALA A 78 -7.20 -12.74 -1.39
CA ALA A 78 -6.72 -12.04 -2.58
C ALA A 78 -7.45 -12.50 -3.84
N SER A 79 -8.62 -11.94 -4.09
CA SER A 79 -9.43 -12.28 -5.28
C SER A 79 -8.97 -11.54 -6.54
N ASN A 80 -8.04 -10.59 -6.41
CA ASN A 80 -7.75 -9.63 -7.46
C ASN A 80 -6.25 -9.63 -7.81
N PRO A 81 -5.84 -10.42 -8.82
CA PRO A 81 -4.46 -10.42 -9.31
C PRO A 81 -4.17 -9.17 -10.13
N LEU A 82 -2.95 -8.66 -10.03
CA LEU A 82 -2.42 -7.57 -10.85
C LEU A 82 -1.03 -7.95 -11.34
N VAL A 83 -0.80 -7.92 -12.65
CA VAL A 83 0.53 -8.10 -13.23
C VAL A 83 1.19 -6.73 -13.36
N VAL A 84 2.36 -6.56 -12.76
CA VAL A 84 3.15 -5.33 -12.78
C VAL A 84 4.52 -5.60 -13.39
N ASP A 85 4.92 -4.80 -14.37
CA ASP A 85 6.29 -4.84 -14.90
C ASP A 85 7.18 -3.94 -14.05
N GLN A 86 8.14 -4.54 -13.33
CA GLN A 86 9.18 -3.84 -12.60
C GLN A 86 10.55 -4.18 -13.17
N ASP A 87 11.26 -3.15 -13.63
CA ASP A 87 12.63 -3.26 -14.14
C ASP A 87 12.78 -4.32 -15.27
N GLY A 88 11.74 -4.51 -16.09
CA GLY A 88 11.72 -5.49 -17.18
C GLY A 88 11.39 -6.92 -16.75
N ARG A 89 10.82 -7.09 -15.54
CA ARG A 89 10.39 -8.37 -14.97
C ARG A 89 8.93 -8.24 -14.55
N ASN A 90 8.15 -9.26 -14.85
CA ASN A 90 6.75 -9.30 -14.43
C ASN A 90 6.68 -9.80 -12.98
N ASP A 91 5.95 -9.07 -12.15
CA ASP A 91 5.55 -9.48 -10.81
C ASP A 91 4.02 -9.60 -10.78
N VAL A 92 3.49 -10.57 -10.04
CA VAL A 92 2.05 -10.70 -9.77
C VAL A 92 1.77 -10.26 -8.35
N TRP A 93 0.93 -9.24 -8.20
CA TRP A 93 0.46 -8.74 -6.91
C TRP A 93 -0.95 -9.27 -6.66
N CYS A 94 -1.10 -10.00 -5.57
CA CYS A 94 -2.36 -10.58 -5.15
C CYS A 94 -3.00 -9.64 -4.14
N ALA A 95 -4.07 -8.96 -4.53
CA ALA A 95 -4.75 -8.00 -3.68
C ALA A 95 -6.17 -8.44 -3.35
N GLY A 96 -6.60 -8.06 -2.15
CA GLY A 96 -7.94 -8.29 -1.62
C GLY A 96 -8.66 -6.98 -1.29
N PRO A 97 -9.97 -7.00 -1.04
CA PRO A 97 -10.63 -5.86 -0.40
C PRO A 97 -9.97 -5.54 0.94
N LYS A 98 -9.83 -4.25 1.26
CA LYS A 98 -9.33 -3.80 2.56
C LYS A 98 -10.36 -3.98 3.68
#